data_AF-A0A015NCP2-F1
#
_entry.id   AF-A0A015NCP2-F1
#
_cell.length_a   1.000
_cell.length_b   1.000
_cell.length_c   1.000
_cell.angle_alpha   90.00
_cell.angle_beta   90.00
_cell.angle_gamma   90.00
#
_symmetry.space_group_name_H-M   'P 1'
#
loop_
_entity.id
_entity.type
_entity.pdbx_description
1 polymer ?
#
loop_
_entity_poly.entity_id
_entity_poly.type
_entity_poly.pdbx_seq_one_letter_code
_entity_poly.pdbx_strand_id
1 'polypeptide(L)'
;MIPSLLRSRRFHQPFRFPHSKPLTLRLFTFTLLLTHLSPRLFSTTLACAAPSLKTVMESAAASRIVYVTCPNAEVANKLSRGLLQEKLVACVNIIPQVTSLYWWEGKIEESTEQLLMIKTLEKHVSELTDYVNKNHGYEVPEVLSVKIDAGNESYLKWIKDSVKR
;
A
#
# COMPACT_ATOMS: atom_id res chain seq x y z
N MET A 1 25.77 9.72 2.78
CA MET A 1 25.17 10.41 3.93
C MET A 1 24.23 11.44 3.35
N ILE A 2 22.91 11.27 3.48
CA ILE A 2 21.97 12.37 3.22
C ILE A 2 22.52 13.56 4.01
N PRO A 3 22.84 14.70 3.38
CA PRO A 3 23.32 15.84 4.11
C PRO A 3 22.37 16.09 5.27
N SER A 4 22.90 16.48 6.42
CA SER A 4 22.20 16.82 7.67
C SER A 4 21.11 17.91 7.54
N LEU A 5 20.67 18.22 6.31
CA LEU A 5 19.87 19.35 5.88
C LEU A 5 18.39 19.01 5.64
N LEU A 6 18.00 17.74 5.53
CA LEU A 6 16.58 17.33 5.68
C LEU A 6 16.10 17.33 7.14
N ARG A 7 16.99 17.67 8.09
CA ARG A 7 16.70 17.71 9.54
C ARG A 7 16.25 19.09 10.04
N SER A 8 16.37 20.18 9.27
CA SER A 8 16.13 21.52 9.83
C SER A 8 15.75 22.69 8.91
N ARG A 9 15.42 22.52 7.62
CA ARG A 9 15.00 23.67 6.80
C ARG A 9 13.75 23.38 5.96
N ARG A 10 12.65 23.92 6.46
CA ARG A 10 11.30 24.07 5.89
C ARG A 10 11.23 23.75 4.39
N PHE A 11 10.36 22.80 4.06
CA PHE A 11 9.64 22.76 2.78
C PHE A 11 8.90 24.10 2.56
N HIS A 12 9.60 25.14 2.10
CA HIS A 12 9.01 26.47 1.84
C HIS A 12 8.54 26.64 0.39
N GLN A 13 8.55 25.57 -0.40
CA GLN A 13 7.93 25.54 -1.72
C GLN A 13 6.94 24.37 -1.74
N PRO A 14 5.62 24.63 -1.77
CA PRO A 14 4.64 23.56 -1.83
C PRO A 14 4.84 22.77 -3.13
N PHE A 15 4.92 21.44 -3.00
CA PHE A 15 4.89 20.52 -4.12
C PHE A 15 3.57 20.75 -4.91
N ARG A 16 3.64 21.48 -6.03
CA ARG A 16 2.46 21.75 -6.87
C ARG A 16 2.26 20.58 -7.83
N PHE A 17 1.31 19.70 -7.51
CA PHE A 17 0.76 18.77 -8.48
C PHE A 17 -0.04 19.55 -9.54
N PRO A 18 0.13 19.28 -10.85
CA PRO A 18 -0.75 19.84 -11.87
C PRO A 18 -2.17 19.28 -11.69
N HIS A 19 -3.13 20.17 -11.39
CA HIS A 19 -4.55 19.83 -11.30
C HIS A 19 -5.07 19.31 -12.66
N SER A 20 -5.37 18.01 -12.73
CA SER A 20 -6.24 17.48 -13.78
C SER A 20 -7.70 17.83 -13.41
N LYS A 21 -8.41 18.45 -14.36
CA LYS A 21 -9.82 18.84 -14.21
C LYS A 21 -10.72 17.59 -14.19
N PRO A 22 -11.77 17.53 -13.36
CA PRO A 22 -12.70 16.41 -13.36
C PRO A 22 -13.61 16.44 -14.59
N LEU A 23 -13.64 15.32 -15.32
CA LEU A 23 -14.53 15.07 -16.45
C LEU A 23 -15.94 14.76 -15.90
N THR A 24 -16.89 15.63 -16.18
CA THR A 24 -18.32 15.48 -15.87
C THR A 24 -19.01 14.76 -17.01
N LEU A 25 -19.70 13.63 -16.77
CA LEU A 25 -20.71 13.14 -17.72
C LEU A 25 -21.81 12.27 -17.06
N ARG A 26 -22.95 12.95 -16.86
CA ARG A 26 -24.36 12.54 -17.01
C ARG A 26 -24.81 11.13 -16.59
N LEU A 27 -25.60 11.10 -15.50
CA LEU A 27 -26.61 10.08 -15.24
C LEU A 27 -27.62 10.01 -16.39
N PHE A 28 -27.81 8.82 -16.96
CA PHE A 28 -28.99 8.48 -17.75
C PHE A 28 -29.89 7.58 -16.92
N THR A 29 -31.09 8.08 -16.64
CA THR A 29 -32.22 7.35 -16.07
C THR A 29 -32.86 6.49 -17.15
N PHE A 30 -33.10 5.21 -16.86
CA PHE A 30 -34.02 4.38 -17.63
C PHE A 30 -34.83 3.49 -16.69
N THR A 31 -36.05 3.91 -16.43
CA THR A 31 -37.13 3.11 -15.86
C THR A 31 -37.75 2.26 -16.96
N LEU A 32 -37.95 0.96 -16.73
CA LEU A 32 -39.14 0.28 -17.23
C LEU A 32 -39.59 -0.85 -16.30
N LEU A 33 -40.87 -0.75 -15.97
CA LEU A 33 -41.71 -1.62 -15.17
C LEU A 33 -42.16 -2.86 -15.98
N LEU A 34 -42.78 -3.83 -15.28
CA LEU A 34 -43.56 -4.99 -15.76
C LEU A 34 -42.70 -6.27 -15.87
N THR A 35 -43.08 -7.44 -15.34
CA THR A 35 -44.38 -7.96 -14.89
C THR A 35 -44.15 -9.20 -14.03
N HIS A 36 -45.01 -9.39 -13.03
CA HIS A 36 -45.25 -10.64 -12.34
C HIS A 36 -45.42 -11.81 -13.31
N LEU A 37 -44.63 -12.88 -13.13
CA LEU A 37 -45.06 -14.25 -13.43
C LEU A 37 -44.51 -15.18 -12.33
N SER A 38 -45.37 -16.10 -11.93
CA SER A 38 -45.38 -16.93 -10.72
C SER A 38 -44.19 -17.88 -10.48
N PRO A 39 -43.95 -18.31 -9.22
CA PRO A 39 -42.93 -19.28 -8.85
C PRO A 39 -43.46 -20.73 -8.98
N ARG A 40 -42.66 -21.68 -9.49
CA ARG A 40 -42.76 -23.11 -9.18
C ARG A 40 -41.59 -23.93 -9.78
N LEU A 41 -40.77 -24.45 -8.86
CA LEU A 41 -40.18 -25.80 -8.79
C LEU A 41 -39.48 -26.39 -10.04
N PHE A 42 -38.15 -26.31 -10.06
CA PHE A 42 -37.24 -27.38 -10.50
C PHE A 42 -36.09 -27.42 -9.49
N SER A 43 -36.16 -28.32 -8.51
CA SER A 43 -35.53 -29.65 -8.52
C SER A 43 -34.00 -29.58 -8.49
N THR A 44 -33.51 -29.67 -7.25
CA THR A 44 -32.20 -30.14 -6.80
C THR A 44 -31.28 -30.75 -7.87
N THR A 45 -30.27 -29.99 -8.27
CA THR A 45 -28.96 -30.53 -8.61
C THR A 45 -27.92 -29.91 -7.68
N LEU A 46 -26.99 -30.75 -7.22
CA LEU A 46 -25.92 -30.46 -6.27
C LEU A 46 -25.26 -29.10 -6.54
N ALA A 47 -25.49 -28.14 -5.65
CA ALA A 47 -24.56 -27.04 -5.43
C ALA A 47 -23.34 -27.63 -4.71
N CYS A 48 -22.47 -28.33 -5.45
CA CYS A 48 -21.14 -28.66 -4.99
C CYS A 48 -20.42 -27.33 -4.74
N ALA A 49 -19.92 -27.17 -3.52
CA ALA A 49 -19.42 -25.94 -2.92
C ALA A 49 -18.59 -25.07 -3.89
N ALA A 50 -19.13 -23.89 -4.23
CA ALA A 50 -18.36 -22.80 -4.83
C ALA A 50 -18.11 -21.62 -3.85
N PRO A 51 -17.61 -21.81 -2.61
CA PRO A 51 -17.08 -20.71 -1.81
C PRO A 51 -15.63 -20.33 -2.21
N SER A 52 -15.11 -20.84 -3.34
CA SER A 52 -13.67 -20.77 -3.64
C SER A 52 -13.24 -19.49 -4.36
N LEU A 53 -13.93 -19.02 -5.41
CA LEU A 53 -13.36 -17.94 -6.24
C LEU A 53 -13.53 -16.51 -5.68
N LYS A 54 -14.69 -16.20 -5.10
CA LYS A 54 -14.94 -14.86 -4.52
C LYS A 54 -14.01 -14.56 -3.35
N THR A 55 -13.85 -15.52 -2.45
CA THR A 55 -12.99 -15.40 -1.27
C THR A 55 -11.52 -15.24 -1.64
N VAL A 56 -11.07 -15.90 -2.71
CA VAL A 56 -9.68 -15.84 -3.20
C VAL A 56 -9.37 -14.49 -3.86
N MET A 57 -10.25 -13.99 -4.72
CA MET A 57 -10.06 -12.65 -5.33
C MET A 57 -10.10 -11.53 -4.30
N GLU A 58 -10.94 -11.67 -3.27
CA GLU A 58 -11.06 -10.67 -2.19
C GLU A 58 -9.88 -10.71 -1.21
N SER A 59 -9.22 -11.86 -1.06
CA SER A 59 -8.01 -12.04 -0.24
C SER A 59 -6.77 -11.40 -0.86
N ALA A 60 -6.56 -11.58 -2.17
CA ALA A 60 -5.44 -10.96 -2.89
C ALA A 60 -5.62 -9.44 -3.02
N ALA A 61 -6.84 -8.99 -3.35
CA ALA A 61 -7.15 -7.58 -3.57
C ALA A 61 -6.90 -6.67 -2.36
N ALA A 62 -6.81 -7.24 -1.16
CA ALA A 62 -6.55 -6.49 0.07
C ALA A 62 -5.06 -6.32 0.41
N SER A 63 -4.14 -7.05 -0.24
CA SER A 63 -2.71 -7.02 0.13
C SER A 63 -1.92 -5.98 -0.68
N ARG A 64 -0.91 -5.38 -0.04
CA ARG A 64 -0.06 -4.34 -0.61
C ARG A 64 1.42 -4.63 -0.40
N ILE A 65 2.23 -4.20 -1.37
CA ILE A 65 3.68 -4.01 -1.19
C ILE A 65 3.92 -2.52 -0.98
N VAL A 66 4.57 -2.14 0.11
CA VAL A 66 4.93 -0.76 0.41
C VAL A 66 6.45 -0.60 0.31
N TYR A 67 6.90 0.41 -0.44
CA TYR A 67 8.29 0.79 -0.57
C TYR A 67 8.59 1.99 0.31
N VAL A 68 9.70 1.92 1.06
CA VAL A 68 10.21 3.01 1.91
C VAL A 68 11.74 3.03 1.80
N THR A 69 12.31 4.11 1.29
CA THR A 69 13.78 4.35 1.33
C THR A 69 14.18 4.86 2.72
N CYS A 70 15.33 4.46 3.26
CA CYS A 70 15.81 4.84 4.59
C CYS A 70 17.28 5.31 4.53
N PRO A 71 17.69 6.29 5.36
CA PRO A 71 19.04 6.88 5.31
C PRO A 71 20.18 5.91 5.58
N ASN A 72 19.93 4.88 6.38
CA ASN A 72 20.95 3.92 6.82
C ASN A 72 20.31 2.64 7.37
N ALA A 73 21.16 1.65 7.63
CA ALA A 73 20.76 0.36 8.16
C ALA A 73 20.12 0.44 9.56
N GLU A 74 20.52 1.39 10.41
CA GLU A 74 19.98 1.53 11.77
C GLU A 74 18.50 1.94 11.71
N VAL A 75 18.18 3.00 10.95
CA VAL A 75 16.80 3.48 10.76
C VAL A 75 15.95 2.41 10.08
N ALA A 76 16.47 1.75 9.04
CA ALA A 76 15.79 0.66 8.35
C ALA A 76 15.43 -0.49 9.30
N ASN A 77 16.37 -0.93 10.14
CA ASN A 77 16.15 -2.00 11.11
C ASN A 77 15.16 -1.59 12.21
N LYS A 78 15.29 -0.36 12.73
CA LYS A 78 14.39 0.16 13.77
C LYS A 78 12.96 0.25 13.26
N LEU A 79 12.75 0.86 12.10
CA LEU A 79 11.43 0.96 11.46
C LEU A 79 10.83 -0.42 11.19
N SER A 80 11.62 -1.32 10.60
CA SER A 80 11.15 -2.68 10.26
C SER A 80 10.68 -3.44 11.51
N ARG A 81 11.49 -3.42 12.59
CA ARG A 81 11.14 -4.08 13.85
C ARG A 81 9.92 -3.44 14.52
N GLY A 82 9.85 -2.11 14.52
CA GLY A 82 8.73 -1.38 15.08
C GLY A 82 7.41 -1.68 14.37
N LEU A 83 7.39 -1.64 13.05
CA LEU A 83 6.21 -1.98 12.23
C LEU A 83 5.72 -3.42 12.49
N LEU A 84 6.66 -4.37 12.65
CA LEU A 84 6.35 -5.76 12.99
C LEU A 84 5.80 -5.90 14.41
N GLN A 85 6.39 -5.20 15.39
CA GLN A 85 5.94 -5.22 16.79
C GLN A 85 4.51 -4.66 16.95
N GLU A 86 4.21 -3.57 16.23
CA GLU A 86 2.87 -2.97 16.17
C GLU A 86 1.86 -3.80 15.36
N LYS A 87 2.32 -4.91 14.75
CA LYS A 87 1.53 -5.78 13.86
C LYS A 87 0.88 -5.01 12.71
N LEU A 88 1.53 -3.95 12.22
CA LEU A 88 1.09 -3.18 11.05
C LEU A 88 1.48 -3.85 9.75
N VAL A 89 2.45 -4.77 9.78
CA VAL A 89 3.02 -5.43 8.59
C VAL A 89 3.26 -6.90 8.89
N ALA A 90 3.15 -7.75 7.87
CA ALA A 90 3.43 -9.17 8.01
C ALA A 90 4.94 -9.47 7.86
N CYS A 91 5.61 -8.79 6.93
CA CYS A 91 7.06 -8.90 6.75
C CYS A 91 7.66 -7.67 6.09
N VAL A 92 8.98 -7.56 6.21
CA VAL A 92 9.80 -6.53 5.58
C VAL A 92 11.05 -7.18 5.00
N ASN A 93 11.34 -6.90 3.73
CA ASN A 93 12.66 -7.19 3.15
C ASN A 93 13.47 -5.89 3.17
N ILE A 94 14.72 -5.96 3.64
CA ILE A 94 15.65 -4.84 3.60
C ILE A 94 16.63 -5.09 2.47
N ILE A 95 16.66 -4.20 1.48
CA ILE A 95 17.61 -4.21 0.37
C ILE A 95 18.68 -3.17 0.69
N PRO A 96 19.90 -3.60 1.04
CA PRO A 96 20.95 -2.67 1.45
C PRO A 96 21.62 -2.00 0.25
N GLN A 97 22.24 -0.85 0.50
CA GLN A 97 23.16 -0.17 -0.43
C GLN A 97 22.50 0.20 -1.77
N VAL A 98 21.29 0.76 -1.74
CA VAL A 98 20.68 1.35 -2.93
C VAL A 98 21.23 2.77 -3.14
N THR A 99 21.44 3.16 -4.39
CA THR A 99 21.82 4.53 -4.76
C THR A 99 20.58 5.29 -5.22
N SER A 100 20.21 6.33 -4.47
CA SER A 100 19.11 7.23 -4.81
C SER A 100 19.68 8.49 -5.49
N LEU A 101 19.26 8.75 -6.72
CA LEU A 101 19.57 9.96 -7.48
C LEU A 101 18.32 10.82 -7.60
N TYR A 102 18.39 12.10 -7.26
CA TYR A 102 17.24 13.00 -7.28
C TYR A 102 17.65 14.46 -7.52
N TRP A 103 16.69 15.29 -7.93
CA TRP A 103 16.92 16.72 -8.12
C TRP A 103 16.68 17.48 -6.82
N TRP A 104 17.66 18.26 -6.40
CA TRP A 104 17.56 19.12 -5.21
C TRP A 104 18.36 20.39 -5.40
N GLU A 105 17.77 21.54 -5.01
CA GLU A 105 18.41 22.87 -5.08
C GLU A 105 19.14 23.17 -6.41
N GLY A 106 18.57 22.72 -7.53
CA GLY A 106 19.11 23.01 -8.87
C GLY A 106 20.24 22.08 -9.34
N LYS A 107 20.50 20.96 -8.64
CA LYS A 107 21.47 19.95 -9.05
C LYS A 107 20.95 18.53 -8.82
N ILE A 108 21.61 17.55 -9.45
CA ILE A 108 21.43 16.14 -9.15
C ILE A 108 22.22 15.84 -7.87
N GLU A 109 21.53 15.31 -6.87
CA GLU A 109 22.10 14.76 -5.65
C GLU A 109 22.14 13.23 -5.72
N GLU A 110 23.08 12.64 -4.99
CA GLU A 110 23.25 11.19 -4.86
C GLU A 110 23.36 10.80 -3.38
N SER A 111 22.65 9.75 -2.99
CA SER A 111 22.73 9.20 -1.64
C SER A 111 22.65 7.68 -1.60
N THR A 112 23.53 7.06 -0.80
CA THR A 112 23.41 5.64 -0.43
C THR A 112 22.36 5.46 0.66
N GLU A 113 21.38 4.59 0.42
CA GLU A 113 20.22 4.34 1.29
C GLU A 113 19.97 2.82 1.47
N GLN A 114 18.90 2.49 2.18
CA GLN A 114 18.31 1.15 2.27
C GLN A 114 16.90 1.21 1.70
N LEU A 115 16.48 0.21 0.93
CA LEU A 115 15.09 0.11 0.46
C LEU A 115 14.36 -0.96 1.28
N LEU A 116 13.28 -0.56 1.95
CA LEU A 116 12.34 -1.47 2.57
C LEU A 116 11.27 -1.88 1.55
N MET A 117 11.05 -3.18 1.42
CA MET A 117 9.93 -3.75 0.68
C MET A 117 9.02 -4.50 1.65
N ILE A 118 7.97 -3.82 2.07
CA ILE A 118 7.08 -4.19 3.17
C ILE A 118 5.82 -4.86 2.60
N LYS A 119 5.29 -5.91 3.25
CA LYS A 119 4.01 -6.51 2.86
C LYS A 119 3.00 -6.38 3.98
N THR A 120 1.85 -5.83 3.64
CA THR A 120 0.75 -5.57 4.58
C THR A 120 -0.60 -5.62 3.85
N LEU A 121 -1.68 -5.27 4.55
CA LEU A 121 -3.00 -5.04 4.00
C LEU A 121 -3.23 -3.56 3.72
N GLU A 122 -4.06 -3.27 2.71
CA GLU A 122 -4.43 -1.92 2.30
C GLU A 122 -4.91 -1.05 3.47
N LYS A 123 -5.74 -1.63 4.35
CA LYS A 123 -6.29 -0.92 5.52
C LYS A 123 -5.21 -0.40 6.49
N HIS A 124 -4.00 -0.95 6.47
CA HIS A 124 -2.89 -0.53 7.33
C HIS A 124 -1.93 0.45 6.67
N VAL A 125 -2.06 0.74 5.37
CA VAL A 125 -1.12 1.61 4.66
C VAL A 125 -1.07 3.02 5.27
N SER A 126 -2.23 3.57 5.66
CA SER A 126 -2.27 4.90 6.31
C SER A 126 -1.53 4.89 7.64
N GLU A 127 -1.82 3.92 8.51
CA GLU A 127 -1.21 3.83 9.83
C GLU A 127 0.30 3.51 9.76
N LEU A 128 0.70 2.67 8.81
CA LEU A 128 2.10 2.42 8.47
C LEU A 128 2.79 3.73 8.05
N THR A 129 2.17 4.52 7.18
CA THR A 129 2.71 5.79 6.70
C THR A 129 2.89 6.77 7.87
N ASP A 130 1.90 6.87 8.76
CA ASP A 130 2.00 7.69 9.97
C ASP A 130 3.12 7.21 10.91
N TYR A 131 3.29 5.89 11.05
CA TYR A 131 4.38 5.32 11.83
C TYR A 131 5.74 5.69 11.23
N VAL A 132 5.89 5.57 9.91
CA VAL A 132 7.12 5.95 9.20
C VAL A 132 7.39 7.43 9.38
N ASN A 133 6.43 8.32 9.12
CA ASN A 133 6.57 9.77 9.30
C ASN A 133 7.09 10.16 10.69
N LYS A 134 6.61 9.49 11.74
CA LYS A 134 7.02 9.76 13.12
C LYS A 134 8.43 9.27 13.47
N ASN A 135 8.94 8.24 12.79
CA ASN A 135 10.12 7.49 13.23
C ASN A 135 11.29 7.49 12.23
N HIS A 136 11.10 8.01 11.02
CA HIS A 136 12.07 7.90 9.91
C HIS A 136 13.21 8.93 9.99
N GLY A 137 12.90 10.16 10.40
CA GLY A 137 13.88 11.23 10.59
C GLY A 137 14.02 12.20 9.41
N TYR A 138 13.47 11.87 8.24
CA TYR A 138 13.25 12.87 7.18
C TYR A 138 11.96 13.64 7.42
N GLU A 139 11.92 14.89 6.93
CA GLU A 139 10.69 15.71 6.98
C GLU A 139 9.58 15.14 6.09
N VAL A 140 9.94 14.60 4.91
CA VAL A 140 9.02 13.89 4.02
C VAL A 140 9.67 12.58 3.57
N PRO A 141 9.44 11.46 4.27
CA PRO A 141 9.94 10.16 3.85
C PRO A 141 9.17 9.63 2.65
N GLU A 142 9.85 8.90 1.77
CA GLU A 142 9.20 8.17 0.69
C GLU A 142 8.39 7.00 1.26
N VAL A 143 7.09 6.95 0.95
CA VAL A 143 6.21 5.80 1.24
C VAL A 143 5.28 5.60 0.05
N LEU A 144 5.49 4.52 -0.72
CA LEU A 144 4.73 4.21 -1.92
C LEU A 144 4.09 2.83 -1.81
N SER A 145 2.77 2.73 -2.08
CA SER A 145 2.01 1.47 -1.98
C SER A 145 1.62 0.95 -3.36
N VAL A 146 1.91 -0.32 -3.62
CA VAL A 146 1.57 -1.04 -4.85
C VAL A 146 0.62 -2.17 -4.54
N LYS A 147 -0.42 -2.32 -5.36
CA LYS A 147 -1.41 -3.39 -5.23
C LYS A 147 -0.82 -4.75 -5.61
N ILE A 148 -1.14 -5.78 -4.82
CA ILE A 148 -0.90 -7.17 -5.21
C ILE A 148 -2.14 -7.70 -5.91
N ASP A 149 -2.05 -7.99 -7.20
CA ASP A 149 -3.17 -8.52 -7.98
C ASP A 149 -3.29 -10.05 -7.90
N ALA A 150 -2.18 -10.76 -7.70
CA ALA A 150 -2.15 -12.22 -7.57
C ALA A 150 -0.92 -12.69 -6.76
N GLY A 151 -0.97 -13.93 -6.27
CA GLY A 151 0.12 -14.57 -5.53
C GLY A 151 -0.26 -15.94 -4.99
N ASN A 152 0.64 -16.57 -4.24
CA ASN A 152 0.34 -17.82 -3.55
C ASN A 152 -0.73 -17.58 -2.46
N GLU A 153 -1.87 -18.26 -2.57
CA GLU A 153 -3.02 -18.08 -1.67
C GLU A 153 -2.67 -18.28 -0.19
N SER A 154 -1.88 -19.30 0.13
CA SER A 154 -1.45 -19.58 1.50
C SER A 154 -0.58 -18.45 2.06
N TYR A 155 0.23 -17.82 1.21
CA TYR A 155 1.06 -16.68 1.60
C TYR A 155 0.24 -15.41 1.82
N LEU A 156 -0.71 -15.12 0.92
CA LEU A 156 -1.62 -13.99 1.06
C LEU A 156 -2.50 -14.12 2.31
N LYS A 157 -2.97 -15.34 2.59
CA LYS A 157 -3.68 -15.66 3.83
C LYS A 157 -2.79 -15.40 5.06
N TRP A 158 -1.53 -15.84 5.01
CA TRP A 158 -0.57 -15.61 6.09
C TRP A 158 -0.30 -14.11 6.33
N ILE A 159 -0.22 -13.29 5.28
CA ILE A 159 -0.11 -11.82 5.43
C ILE A 159 -1.30 -11.30 6.23
N LYS A 160 -2.52 -11.69 5.83
CA LYS A 160 -3.77 -11.25 6.48
C LYS A 160 -3.85 -11.65 7.95
N ASP A 161 -3.39 -12.86 8.28
CA ASP A 161 -3.46 -13.41 9.65
C ASP A 161 -2.35 -12.87 10.56
N SER A 162 -1.26 -12.34 9.99
CA SER A 162 -0.08 -11.86 10.75
C SER A 162 -0.19 -10.41 11.21
N VAL A 163 -1.12 -9.63 10.63
CA VAL A 163 -1.34 -8.23 11.00
C VAL A 163 -2.54 -8.08 11.93
N LYS A 164 -2.63 -6.94 12.63
CA LYS A 164 -3.74 -6.67 13.55
C LYS A 164 -5.08 -6.60 12.82
N ARG A 165 -6.15 -7.03 13.51
CA ARG A 165 -7.50 -7.07 12.94
C ARG A 165 -8.11 -5.70 12.78
#